data_AF-A0A535KKF5-F1
#
_entry.id   AF-A0A535KKF5-F1
#
_cell.length_a   1.000
_cell.length_b   1.000
_cell.length_c   1.000
_cell.angle_alpha   90.00
_cell.angle_beta   90.00
_cell.angle_gamma   90.00
#
_symmetry.space_group_name_H-M   'P 1'
#
loop_
_entity.id
_entity.type
_entity.pdbx_description
1 polymer ?
#
loop_
_entity_poly.entity_id
_entity_poly.type
_entity_poly.pdbx_seq_one_letter_code
_entity_poly.pdbx_strand_id
1 'polypeptide(L)' 'MLLAVDVGNTNVTLALFDGERLAADWRLTSRREWTADELAVELRQLFELRGFELEVV' A
#
# COMPACT_ATOMS: atom_id res chain seq x y z
N MET A 1 -2.46 12.82 -3.93
CA MET A 1 -2.49 11.37 -4.25
C MET A 1 -3.51 10.69 -3.36
N LEU A 2 -4.09 9.57 -3.80
CA LEU A 2 -5.05 8.75 -3.05
C LEU A 2 -4.59 7.29 -3.08
N LEU A 3 -4.56 6.63 -1.93
CA LEU A 3 -4.27 5.19 -1.86
C LEU A 3 -5.59 4.42 -1.72
N ALA A 4 -5.91 3.62 -2.73
CA ALA A 4 -6.99 2.66 -2.69
C ALA A 4 -6.48 1.31 -2.17
N VAL A 5 -7.26 0.66 -1.30
CA VAL A 5 -6.93 -0.63 -0.70
C VAL A 5 -8.10 -1.58 -0.91
N ASP A 6 -7.84 -2.72 -1.55
CA ASP A 6 -8.80 -3.81 -1.73
C ASP A 6 -8.30 -5.04 -0.96
N VAL A 7 -9.03 -5.43 0.09
CA VAL A 7 -8.65 -6.50 1.01
C VAL A 7 -9.41 -7.77 0.67
N GLY A 8 -8.75 -8.67 -0.06
CA GLY A 8 -9.26 -10.01 -0.37
C GLY A 8 -8.86 -11.05 0.66
N ASN A 9 -9.38 -12.28 0.49
CA ASN A 9 -9.03 -13.41 1.37
C ASN A 9 -7.58 -13.87 1.23
N THR A 10 -7.03 -13.83 0.01
CA THR A 10 -5.67 -14.32 -0.29
C THR A 10 -4.69 -13.18 -0.52
N ASN A 11 -5.16 -12.08 -1.11
CA ASN A 11 -4.30 -10.94 -1.42
C ASN A 11 -4.96 -9.62 -1.02
N VAL A 12 -4.13 -8.67 -0.64
CA VAL A 12 -4.45 -7.25 -0.52
C VAL A 12 -3.86 -6.54 -1.73
N THR A 13 -4.68 -5.80 -2.46
CA THR A 13 -4.25 -4.95 -3.57
C THR A 13 -4.20 -3.51 -3.11
N LEU A 14 -3.10 -2.83 -3.39
CA LEU A 14 -2.85 -1.43 -3.08
C LEU A 14 -2.67 -0.68 -4.40
N ALA A 15 -3.35 0.44 -4.56
CA ALA A 15 -3.25 1.26 -5.77
C ALA A 15 -3.14 2.75 -5.41
N LEU A 16 -2.01 3.37 -5.76
CA LEU A 16 -1.77 4.79 -5.58
C LEU A 16 -2.23 5.55 -6.83
N PHE A 17 -3.19 6.44 -6.66
CA PHE A 17 -3.73 7.29 -7.71
C PHE A 17 -3.27 8.74 -7.58
N ASP A 18 -2.98 9.34 -8.72
CA ASP A 18 -2.73 10.76 -8.91
C ASP A 18 -3.81 11.32 -9.84
N GLY A 19 -4.91 11.80 -9.25
CA GLY A 19 -6.15 12.07 -9.99
C GLY A 19 -6.71 10.78 -10.57
N GLU A 20 -6.91 10.73 -11.89
CA GLU A 20 -7.39 9.55 -12.63
C GLU A 20 -6.26 8.60 -13.04
N ARG A 21 -4.99 8.96 -12.82
CA ARG A 21 -3.83 8.16 -13.22
C ARG A 21 -3.43 7.18 -12.12
N LEU A 22 -3.30 5.90 -12.47
CA LEU A 22 -2.65 4.91 -11.62
C LEU A 22 -1.14 5.19 -11.59
N ALA A 23 -0.65 5.71 -10.47
CA ALA A 23 0.75 6.08 -10.27
C ALA A 23 1.62 4.88 -9.85
N ALA A 24 1.09 3.98 -9.02
CA ALA A 24 1.71 2.72 -8.65
C ALA A 24 0.67 1.72 -8.12
N ASP A 25 1.00 0.45 -8.18
CA ASP A 25 0.23 -0.62 -7.57
C ASP A 25 1.16 -1.69 -6.95
N TRP A 26 0.65 -2.34 -5.91
CA TRP A 26 1.30 -3.44 -5.23
C TRP A 26 0.28 -4.50 -4.85
N ARG A 27 0.77 -5.73 -4.70
CA ARG A 27 -0.03 -6.86 -4.24
C ARG A 27 0.69 -7.58 -3.12
N LEU A 28 0.02 -7.70 -1.99
CA LEU A 28 0.53 -8.35 -0.79
C LEU A 28 -0.31 -9.57 -0.48
N THR A 29 0.26 -10.55 0.20
CA THR A 29 -0.52 -11.67 0.76
C THR A 29 -1.37 -11.15 1.90
N SER A 30 -2.64 -11.56 1.95
CA SER A 30 -3.52 -11.21 3.07
C SER A 30 -3.06 -11.86 4.37
N ARG A 31 -2.80 -11.03 5.39
CA ARG A 31 -2.37 -11.47 6.73
C ARG A 31 -3.29 -10.82 7.75
N ARG A 32 -3.99 -11.63 8.56
CA ARG A 32 -4.98 -11.13 9.52
C ARG A 32 -4.35 -10.56 10.77
N GLU A 33 -3.16 -11.05 11.08
CA GLU A 33 -2.36 -10.74 12.25
C GLU A 33 -1.48 -9.49 12.08
N TRP A 34 -1.62 -8.73 11.00
CA TRP A 34 -0.90 -7.47 10.85
C TRP A 34 -1.29 -6.46 11.92
N THR A 35 -0.27 -5.95 12.60
CA THR A 35 -0.37 -4.75 13.42
C THR A 35 -0.31 -3.50 12.53
N ALA A 36 -0.77 -2.37 13.06
CA ALA A 36 -0.69 -1.09 12.36
C ALA A 36 0.75 -0.69 12.03
N ASP A 37 1.69 -0.93 12.96
CA ASP A 37 3.11 -0.61 12.78
C ASP A 37 3.77 -1.47 11.70
N GLU A 38 3.47 -2.77 11.66
CA GLU A 38 3.96 -3.66 10.60
C GLU A 38 3.43 -3.22 9.23
N LEU A 39 2.15 -2.86 9.15
CA LEU A 39 1.56 -2.35 7.91
C LEU A 39 2.22 -1.04 7.48
N ALA A 40 2.51 -0.12 8.41
CA ALA A 40 3.19 1.14 8.11
C ALA A 40 4.62 0.92 7.58
N VAL A 41 5.36 -0.02 8.16
CA VAL A 41 6.70 -0.40 7.70
C VAL A 41 6.65 -0.99 6.29
N GLU A 42 5.73 -1.93 6.04
CA GLU A 42 5.54 -2.53 4.71
C GLU A 42 5.15 -1.47 3.67
N LEU A 43 4.16 -0.62 3.96
CA LEU A 43 3.72 0.44 3.05
C LEU A 43 4.85 1.42 2.74
N ARG A 44 5.65 1.81 3.73
CA ARG A 44 6.80 2.69 3.52
C ARG A 44 7.80 2.08 2.53
N GLN A 45 8.18 0.82 2.72
CA GLN A 45 9.11 0.13 1.82
C GLN A 45 8.56 0.01 0.40
N LEU A 46 7.27 -0.30 0.25
CA LEU A 46 6.62 -0.40 -1.06
C LEU A 46 6.62 0.95 -1.81
N PHE A 47 6.35 2.05 -1.09
CA PHE A 47 6.38 3.40 -1.64
C PHE A 47 7.81 3.79 -2.06
N GLU A 48 8.80 3.56 -1.20
CA GLU A 48 10.21 3.85 -1.48
C GLU A 48 10.72 3.10 -2.73
N LEU A 49 10.34 1.83 -2.91
CA LEU A 49 10.69 1.03 -4.10
C LEU A 49 10.19 1.64 -5.42
N ARG A 50 9.14 2.47 -5.36
CA ARG A 50 8.56 3.17 -6.52
C ARG A 50 8.93 4.65 -6.56
N GLY A 51 9.82 5.11 -5.66
CA GLY A 51 10.27 6.49 -5.57
C GLY A 51 9.24 7.44 -4.96
N PHE A 52 8.29 6.92 -4.17
CA PHE A 52 7.34 7.73 -3.41
C PHE A 52 7.75 7.81 -1.94
N GLU A 53 7.43 8.93 -1.30
CA GLU A 53 7.58 9.08 0.14
C GLU A 53 6.23 8.87 0.82
N LEU A 54 6.22 8.05 1.87
CA LEU A 54 5.09 7.87 2.75
C LEU A 54 5.37 8.57 4.08
N GLU A 55 4.71 9.70 4.32
CA GLU A 55 4.72 10.36 5.63
C GLU A 55 3.65 9.69 6.51
N VAL A 56 4.11 9.01 7.55
CA VAL A 56 3.24 8.35 8.53
C VAL A 56 3.01 9.35 9.66
N VAL A 57 1.75 9.75 9.86
CA VAL A 57 1.31 10.68 10.92
C VAL A 57 1.04 9.92 12.21
#